data_AF-A0A924UQR6-F1
#
_entry.id   AF-A0A924UQR6-F1
#
_cell.length_a   1.000
_cell.length_b   1.000
_cell.length_c   1.000
_cell.angle_alpha   90.00
_cell.angle_beta   90.00
_cell.angle_gamma   90.00
#
_symmetry.space_group_name_H-M   'P 1'
#
loop_
_entity.id
_entity.type
_entity.pdbx_description
1 polymer ?
#
loop_
_entity_poly.entity_id
_entity_poly.type
_entity_poly.pdbx_seq_one_letter_code
_entity_poly.pdbx_strand_id
1 'polypeptide(L)'
;MNNKIFSPIIALLMIVFLGSCEKEQNSKVLSDASGIDKSAALQPIPGSLKGVNLRSAGNFVILSKTGITSVYKSTITGNIGTSPITGAALVISCGEVNGSIFSVNAAGPACKITNATMLTAAVLDMQTAYLDAQGRTNPKFLNLGAGTIGGKTLSPGLYKWTSSVNIPTNITIAGGADDVWIFQVAGTLKLSSSVRVILSGGAKAKNIYWQVTDAVTFGTKSHFEGNILGKTGINLQTGGTLNGRLLAQTAATLQMNTVTLPQ
;
A
#
# COMPACT_ATOMS: atom_id res chain seq x y z
N MET A 1 42.91 -24.67 -57.19
CA MET A 1 42.77 -26.14 -57.25
C MET A 1 41.32 -26.48 -56.98
N ASN A 2 40.63 -26.99 -58.01
CA ASN A 2 39.46 -27.88 -58.09
C ASN A 2 38.20 -27.55 -57.24
N ASN A 3 36.96 -27.61 -57.73
CA ASN A 3 36.40 -27.83 -59.08
C ASN A 3 34.88 -27.49 -59.07
N LYS A 4 34.44 -26.79 -60.13
CA LYS A 4 33.23 -26.94 -60.99
C LYS A 4 31.88 -27.43 -60.41
N ILE A 5 30.80 -26.62 -60.51
CA ILE A 5 29.74 -26.52 -61.58
C ILE A 5 28.72 -27.68 -61.60
N PHE A 6 27.41 -27.40 -61.43
CA PHE A 6 26.34 -27.62 -62.43
C PHE A 6 24.93 -27.20 -61.90
N SER A 7 24.09 -26.72 -62.82
CA SER A 7 22.81 -26.02 -62.65
C SER A 7 21.58 -26.95 -62.91
N PRO A 8 20.32 -26.49 -63.16
CA PRO A 8 19.10 -26.96 -62.47
C PRO A 8 18.17 -27.83 -63.34
N ILE A 9 17.21 -28.56 -62.74
CA ILE A 9 16.06 -29.12 -63.47
C ILE A 9 14.76 -28.96 -62.67
N ILE A 10 13.77 -28.43 -63.40
CA ILE A 10 12.35 -28.17 -63.11
C ILE A 10 11.55 -29.47 -63.07
N ALA A 11 10.59 -29.58 -62.15
CA ALA A 11 9.38 -30.40 -62.37
C ALA A 11 8.15 -29.79 -61.68
N LEU A 12 7.17 -29.51 -62.51
CA LEU A 12 5.87 -28.91 -62.29
C LEU A 12 4.85 -30.00 -61.93
N LEU A 13 3.97 -29.80 -60.94
CA LEU A 13 2.70 -30.53 -60.88
C LEU A 13 1.57 -29.65 -60.31
N MET A 14 0.56 -29.41 -61.15
CA MET A 14 -0.70 -28.77 -60.80
C MET A 14 -1.66 -29.77 -60.15
N ILE A 15 -2.47 -29.33 -59.19
CA ILE A 15 -3.76 -29.94 -58.87
C ILE A 15 -4.83 -28.85 -58.95
N VAL A 16 -5.82 -29.11 -59.82
CA VAL A 16 -7.06 -28.35 -59.99
C VAL A 16 -8.12 -28.97 -59.09
N PHE A 17 -8.88 -28.17 -58.35
CA PHE A 17 -10.25 -28.53 -57.96
C PHE A 17 -11.19 -27.32 -58.09
N LEU A 18 -12.30 -27.58 -58.78
CA LEU A 18 -13.41 -26.69 -59.12
C LEU A 18 -14.36 -26.52 -57.92
N GLY A 19 -15.05 -25.39 -57.81
CA GLY A 19 -16.19 -25.27 -56.88
C GLY A 19 -16.74 -23.86 -56.67
N SER A 20 -17.60 -23.44 -57.61
CA SER A 20 -18.71 -22.47 -57.57
C SER A 20 -18.72 -21.19 -56.71
N CYS A 21 -19.24 -20.16 -57.40
CA CYS A 21 -19.60 -18.81 -57.01
C CYS A 21 -20.97 -18.78 -56.30
N GLU A 22 -21.16 -17.89 -55.31
CA GLU A 22 -22.32 -17.00 -55.31
C GLU A 22 -22.09 -15.76 -54.42
N LYS A 23 -22.35 -14.59 -54.99
CA LYS A 23 -22.52 -13.32 -54.30
C LYS A 23 -23.99 -13.21 -53.90
N GLU A 24 -24.27 -12.71 -52.71
CA GLU A 24 -25.43 -11.83 -52.55
C GLU A 24 -25.09 -10.68 -51.59
N GLN A 25 -25.25 -9.46 -52.09
CA GLN A 25 -25.44 -8.28 -51.26
C GLN A 25 -26.91 -8.26 -50.85
N ASN A 26 -27.20 -7.96 -49.57
CA ASN A 26 -28.43 -7.24 -49.30
C ASN A 26 -28.23 -6.21 -48.20
N SER A 27 -28.51 -4.96 -48.59
CA SER A 27 -28.61 -3.79 -47.75
C SER A 27 -29.93 -3.83 -46.99
N LYS A 28 -29.88 -3.67 -45.66
CA LYS A 28 -30.98 -3.06 -44.92
C LYS A 28 -30.42 -1.98 -44.00
N VAL A 29 -30.77 -0.76 -44.37
CA VAL A 29 -30.54 0.50 -43.67
C VAL A 29 -31.58 0.64 -42.54
N LEU A 30 -31.10 1.01 -41.34
CA LEU A 30 -31.76 1.69 -40.21
C LEU A 30 -32.96 1.01 -39.51
N SER A 31 -32.75 0.65 -38.23
CA SER A 31 -33.56 1.19 -37.11
C SER A 31 -32.90 0.90 -35.76
N ASP A 32 -32.96 1.91 -34.90
CA ASP A 32 -32.81 1.88 -33.43
C ASP A 32 -31.40 1.87 -32.80
N ALA A 33 -30.95 3.11 -32.56
CA ALA A 33 -30.12 3.45 -31.43
C ALA A 33 -30.92 3.30 -30.12
N SER A 34 -30.89 2.11 -29.50
CA SER A 34 -31.25 1.93 -28.09
C SER A 34 -30.77 0.57 -27.58
N GLY A 35 -29.53 0.51 -27.09
CA GLY A 35 -29.03 -0.73 -26.50
C GLY A 35 -27.52 -0.77 -26.25
N ILE A 36 -26.94 0.27 -25.66
CA ILE A 36 -25.67 0.06 -24.94
C ILE A 36 -26.06 -0.57 -23.60
N ASP A 37 -26.04 -1.89 -23.56
CA ASP A 37 -26.09 -2.63 -22.31
C ASP A 37 -24.84 -2.25 -21.48
N LYS A 38 -25.05 -1.34 -20.52
CA LYS A 38 -24.07 -0.98 -19.49
C LYS A 38 -23.99 -2.11 -18.47
N SER A 39 -23.47 -3.26 -18.88
CA SER A 39 -23.08 -4.31 -17.93
C SER A 39 -22.01 -5.25 -18.49
N ALA A 40 -20.99 -4.69 -19.14
CA ALA A 40 -19.68 -5.34 -19.12
C ALA A 40 -19.07 -5.08 -17.75
N ALA A 41 -19.19 -6.03 -16.83
CA ALA A 41 -18.39 -6.04 -15.62
C ALA A 41 -16.91 -5.88 -16.02
N LEU A 42 -16.28 -4.80 -15.59
CA LEU A 42 -14.86 -4.54 -15.83
C LEU A 42 -14.08 -5.74 -15.27
N GLN A 43 -13.62 -6.63 -16.14
CA GLN A 43 -12.69 -7.66 -15.75
C GLN A 43 -11.42 -6.97 -15.22
N PRO A 44 -10.85 -7.40 -14.08
CA PRO A 44 -9.58 -6.86 -13.60
C PRO A 44 -8.53 -6.96 -14.71
N ILE A 45 -7.92 -5.83 -15.08
CA ILE A 45 -6.86 -5.80 -16.08
C ILE A 45 -5.72 -6.72 -15.58
N PRO A 46 -5.31 -7.73 -16.38
CA PRO A 46 -4.13 -8.54 -16.06
C PRO A 46 -2.94 -7.61 -15.80
N GLY A 47 -2.37 -7.65 -14.59
CA GLY A 47 -1.30 -6.75 -14.16
C GLY A 47 -1.66 -5.70 -13.10
N SER A 48 -2.90 -5.67 -12.59
CA SER A 48 -3.27 -4.80 -11.45
C SER A 48 -2.51 -5.19 -10.18
N LEU A 49 -1.80 -4.22 -9.58
CA LEU A 49 -1.09 -4.37 -8.32
C LEU A 49 -2.04 -4.84 -7.21
N LYS A 50 -1.70 -5.94 -6.54
CA LYS A 50 -2.49 -6.44 -5.39
C LYS A 50 -2.09 -5.72 -4.11
N GLY A 51 -3.06 -5.53 -3.21
CA GLY A 51 -2.80 -5.02 -1.86
C GLY A 51 -1.82 -5.90 -1.07
N VAL A 52 -1.32 -5.37 0.05
CA VAL A 52 -0.49 -6.12 1.00
C VAL A 52 -1.41 -6.78 2.02
N ASN A 53 -1.33 -8.10 2.17
CA ASN A 53 -2.16 -8.82 3.13
C ASN A 53 -1.60 -8.66 4.55
N LEU A 54 -2.28 -7.86 5.37
CA LEU A 54 -1.88 -7.60 6.76
C LEU A 54 -2.26 -8.72 7.73
N ARG A 55 -3.14 -9.64 7.33
CA ARG A 55 -3.66 -10.74 8.17
C ARG A 55 -4.04 -10.23 9.58
N SER A 56 -3.58 -10.88 10.65
CA SER A 56 -3.94 -10.49 12.02
C SER A 56 -3.36 -9.14 12.45
N ALA A 57 -2.29 -8.64 11.82
CA ALA A 57 -1.80 -7.27 12.02
C ALA A 57 -2.81 -6.21 11.53
N GLY A 58 -3.67 -6.57 10.57
CA GLY A 58 -4.71 -5.70 10.03
C GLY A 58 -5.76 -5.26 11.06
N ASN A 59 -5.88 -5.99 12.17
CA ASN A 59 -6.81 -5.71 13.27
C ASN A 59 -6.32 -4.60 14.22
N PHE A 60 -5.09 -4.10 14.02
CA PHE A 60 -4.46 -3.08 14.85
C PHE A 60 -4.32 -1.76 14.11
N VAL A 61 -4.58 -0.66 14.82
CA VAL A 61 -4.25 0.70 14.37
C VAL A 61 -2.80 1.05 14.72
N ILE A 62 -2.28 0.51 15.84
CA ILE A 62 -0.86 0.63 16.22
C ILE A 62 -0.37 -0.73 16.71
N LEU A 63 0.64 -1.29 16.06
CA LEU A 63 1.32 -2.51 16.49
C LEU A 63 2.83 -2.25 16.52
N SER A 64 3.48 -2.57 17.62
CA SER A 64 4.92 -2.34 17.79
C SER A 64 5.64 -3.57 18.37
N LYS A 65 6.97 -3.57 18.33
CA LYS A 65 7.77 -4.61 19.00
C LYS A 65 8.42 -4.17 20.31
N THR A 66 8.72 -2.88 20.43
CA THR A 66 9.51 -2.33 21.53
C THR A 66 8.80 -1.19 22.27
N GLY A 67 7.48 -1.05 22.10
CA GLY A 67 6.65 -0.16 22.90
C GLY A 67 5.91 0.91 22.11
N ILE A 68 4.92 1.48 22.78
CA ILE A 68 4.10 2.59 22.26
C ILE A 68 4.11 3.66 23.34
N THR A 69 4.49 4.89 22.98
CA THR A 69 4.49 6.02 23.90
C THR A 69 3.61 7.15 23.38
N SER A 70 2.91 7.84 24.29
CA SER A 70 2.09 9.01 23.98
C SER A 70 2.40 10.15 24.96
N VAL A 71 2.65 11.34 24.44
CA VAL A 71 2.49 12.58 25.22
C VAL A 71 0.99 12.92 25.22
N TYR A 72 0.39 12.85 26.40
CA TYR A 72 -1.05 13.00 26.61
C TYR A 72 -1.57 14.38 26.15
N LYS A 73 -2.73 14.49 25.47
CA LYS A 73 -3.73 13.47 25.13
C LYS A 73 -3.77 13.16 23.63
N SER A 74 -3.44 11.92 23.25
CA SER A 74 -3.77 11.38 21.92
C SER A 74 -5.21 10.81 21.88
N THR A 75 -5.77 10.66 20.68
CA THR A 75 -7.05 9.98 20.43
C THR A 75 -6.86 8.91 19.37
N ILE A 76 -6.97 7.64 19.78
CA ILE A 76 -6.67 6.48 18.94
C ILE A 76 -7.96 5.68 18.77
N THR A 77 -8.39 5.46 17.53
CA THR A 77 -9.55 4.63 17.21
C THR A 77 -9.10 3.34 16.54
N GLY A 78 -9.22 2.24 17.29
CA GLY A 78 -8.75 0.91 16.91
C GLY A 78 -7.88 0.26 17.99
N ASN A 79 -7.55 -1.02 17.78
CA ASN A 79 -6.75 -1.78 18.75
C ASN A 79 -5.27 -1.43 18.68
N ILE A 80 -4.61 -1.43 19.82
CA ILE A 80 -3.15 -1.27 19.91
C ILE A 80 -2.50 -2.46 20.61
N GLY A 81 -1.22 -2.71 20.30
CA GLY A 81 -0.48 -3.79 20.94
C GLY A 81 1.03 -3.67 20.82
N THR A 82 1.74 -4.32 21.73
CA THR A 82 3.20 -4.47 21.64
C THR A 82 3.62 -5.91 21.94
N SER A 83 4.56 -6.45 21.17
CA SER A 83 5.14 -7.79 21.39
C SER A 83 6.48 -7.95 20.65
N PRO A 84 7.52 -8.54 21.25
CA PRO A 84 7.49 -9.38 22.46
C PRO A 84 7.75 -8.62 23.76
N ILE A 85 8.01 -7.31 23.72
CA ILE A 85 8.31 -6.53 24.92
C ILE A 85 7.15 -6.58 25.93
N THR A 86 7.50 -6.48 27.22
CA THR A 86 6.53 -6.33 28.33
C THR A 86 5.53 -5.20 28.07
N GLY A 87 4.28 -5.37 28.51
CA GLY A 87 3.27 -4.32 28.40
C GLY A 87 3.59 -3.05 29.20
N ALA A 88 4.59 -3.09 30.11
CA ALA A 88 5.09 -1.87 30.76
C ALA A 88 5.63 -0.82 29.75
N ALA A 89 6.00 -1.23 28.53
CA ALA A 89 6.42 -0.33 27.46
C ALA A 89 5.23 0.32 26.69
N LEU A 90 3.99 0.06 27.10
CA LEU A 90 2.79 0.78 26.63
C LEU A 90 2.57 1.99 27.54
N VAL A 91 3.33 3.06 27.29
CA VAL A 91 3.24 4.33 28.02
C VAL A 91 2.12 5.17 27.41
N ILE A 92 0.88 4.73 27.67
CA ILE A 92 -0.35 5.31 27.13
C ILE A 92 -1.52 5.12 28.11
N SER A 93 -2.42 6.09 28.19
CA SER A 93 -3.60 6.01 29.04
C SER A 93 -4.76 5.29 28.36
N CYS A 94 -5.56 4.57 29.15
CA CYS A 94 -6.79 3.93 28.68
C CYS A 94 -7.76 4.91 28.00
N GLY A 95 -7.84 6.14 28.50
CA GLY A 95 -8.72 7.18 27.94
C GLY A 95 -8.26 7.77 26.60
N GLU A 96 -7.10 7.36 26.09
CA GLU A 96 -6.62 7.74 24.76
C GLU A 96 -7.06 6.75 23.68
N VAL A 97 -7.52 5.54 24.04
CA VAL A 97 -7.77 4.44 23.10
C VAL A 97 -9.26 4.07 23.08
N ASN A 98 -9.92 4.34 21.97
CA ASN A 98 -11.21 3.80 21.59
C ASN A 98 -11.02 2.45 20.86
N GLY A 99 -10.76 1.41 21.65
CA GLY A 99 -10.38 0.07 21.20
C GLY A 99 -9.79 -0.73 22.35
N SER A 100 -9.15 -1.85 22.03
CA SER A 100 -8.46 -2.68 23.03
C SER A 100 -6.96 -2.40 23.07
N ILE A 101 -6.38 -2.39 24.26
CA ILE A 101 -4.94 -2.34 24.49
C ILE A 101 -4.46 -3.76 24.80
N PHE A 102 -3.62 -4.35 23.97
CA PHE A 102 -3.12 -5.70 24.15
C PHE A 102 -1.67 -5.74 24.66
N SER A 103 -1.43 -6.61 25.64
CA SER A 103 -0.09 -6.87 26.22
C SER A 103 0.23 -8.36 26.19
N VAL A 104 1.52 -8.68 26.15
CA VAL A 104 2.01 -10.07 26.25
C VAL A 104 1.97 -10.63 27.68
N ASN A 105 1.86 -9.78 28.71
CA ASN A 105 1.96 -10.21 30.10
C ASN A 105 1.06 -9.42 31.06
N ALA A 106 1.29 -9.59 32.36
CA ALA A 106 0.53 -8.93 33.42
C ALA A 106 0.74 -7.40 33.47
N ALA A 107 1.81 -6.86 32.89
CA ALA A 107 2.12 -5.44 32.92
C ALA A 107 1.39 -4.63 31.83
N GLY A 108 1.25 -3.32 32.04
CA GLY A 108 0.66 -2.35 31.13
C GLY A 108 -0.44 -1.50 31.78
N PRO A 109 -1.16 -0.68 30.99
CA PRO A 109 -2.28 0.15 31.46
C PRO A 109 -3.38 -0.70 32.10
N ALA A 110 -4.13 -0.16 33.06
CA ALA A 110 -5.13 -0.93 33.84
C ALA A 110 -6.20 -1.66 32.99
N CYS A 111 -6.57 -1.09 31.83
CA CYS A 111 -7.54 -1.66 30.88
C CYS A 111 -6.94 -2.69 29.91
N LYS A 112 -5.64 -3.02 30.01
CA LYS A 112 -4.98 -3.91 29.05
C LYS A 112 -5.52 -5.33 29.12
N ILE A 113 -5.63 -5.96 27.96
CA ILE A 113 -5.97 -7.36 27.78
C ILE A 113 -4.68 -8.16 27.55
N THR A 114 -4.45 -9.19 28.34
CA THR A 114 -3.29 -10.09 28.13
C THR A 114 -3.64 -11.13 27.07
N ASN A 115 -2.94 -11.11 25.94
CA ASN A 115 -3.09 -12.12 24.88
C ASN A 115 -1.79 -12.26 24.07
N ALA A 116 -0.82 -12.97 24.64
CA ALA A 116 0.49 -13.17 24.03
C ALA A 116 0.41 -13.92 22.70
N THR A 117 -0.43 -14.95 22.60
CA THR A 117 -0.56 -15.78 21.37
C THR A 117 -1.02 -14.95 20.18
N MET A 118 -2.08 -14.15 20.36
CA MET A 118 -2.57 -13.26 19.30
C MET A 118 -1.54 -12.20 18.91
N LEU A 119 -0.85 -11.60 19.89
CA LEU A 119 0.16 -10.60 19.61
C LEU A 119 1.38 -11.17 18.87
N THR A 120 1.82 -12.38 19.22
CA THR A 120 2.89 -13.07 18.50
C THR A 120 2.49 -13.30 17.05
N ALA A 121 1.27 -13.80 16.78
CA ALA A 121 0.76 -13.95 15.43
C ALA A 121 0.71 -12.62 14.67
N ALA A 122 0.19 -11.56 15.29
CA ALA A 122 0.09 -10.24 14.68
C ALA A 122 1.46 -9.63 14.34
N VAL A 123 2.45 -9.77 15.21
CA VAL A 123 3.80 -9.24 14.96
C VAL A 123 4.54 -10.05 13.88
N LEU A 124 4.28 -11.35 13.76
CA LEU A 124 4.79 -12.17 12.65
C LEU A 124 4.12 -11.80 11.34
N ASP A 125 2.79 -11.62 11.32
CA ASP A 125 2.05 -11.19 10.15
C ASP A 125 2.45 -9.77 9.71
N MET A 126 2.76 -8.87 10.63
CA MET A 126 3.35 -7.56 10.33
C MET A 126 4.71 -7.70 9.62
N GLN A 127 5.57 -8.62 10.07
CA GLN A 127 6.85 -8.88 9.42
C GLN A 127 6.66 -9.50 8.03
N THR A 128 5.71 -10.43 7.87
CA THR A 128 5.34 -10.97 6.56
C THR A 128 4.83 -9.89 5.63
N ALA A 129 3.94 -9.00 6.08
CA ALA A 129 3.42 -7.89 5.30
C ALA A 129 4.54 -6.91 4.88
N TYR A 130 5.47 -6.61 5.79
CA TYR A 130 6.66 -5.81 5.48
C TYR A 130 7.49 -6.45 4.36
N LEU A 131 7.77 -7.75 4.46
CA LEU A 131 8.57 -8.48 3.48
C LEU A 131 7.85 -8.62 2.13
N ASP A 132 6.53 -8.82 2.14
CA ASP A 132 5.69 -8.80 0.94
C ASP A 132 5.78 -7.45 0.22
N ALA A 133 5.55 -6.35 0.95
CA ALA A 133 5.64 -4.99 0.38
C ALA A 133 7.06 -4.67 -0.13
N GLN A 134 8.10 -5.06 0.62
CA GLN A 134 9.51 -4.87 0.24
C GLN A 134 9.89 -5.71 -0.99
N GLY A 135 9.33 -6.91 -1.12
CA GLY A 135 9.64 -7.89 -2.15
C GLY A 135 8.93 -7.65 -3.49
N ARG A 136 8.00 -6.68 -3.57
CA ARG A 136 7.36 -6.34 -4.85
C ARG A 136 8.40 -5.87 -5.87
N THR A 137 8.31 -6.39 -7.09
CA THR A 137 9.23 -6.10 -8.20
C THR A 137 8.54 -5.32 -9.32
N ASN A 138 9.33 -4.87 -10.31
CA ASN A 138 8.85 -4.10 -11.46
C ASN A 138 8.14 -2.79 -11.07
N PRO A 139 8.83 -1.87 -10.34
CA PRO A 139 8.22 -0.61 -9.94
C PRO A 139 7.85 0.22 -11.16
N LYS A 140 6.64 0.78 -11.15
CA LYS A 140 6.17 1.74 -12.16
C LYS A 140 6.98 3.04 -12.09
N PHE A 141 7.44 3.40 -10.90
CA PHE A 141 8.25 4.59 -10.66
C PHE A 141 9.47 4.26 -9.81
N LEU A 142 10.65 4.63 -10.29
CA LEU A 142 11.92 4.51 -9.57
C LEU A 142 12.48 5.90 -9.27
N ASN A 143 12.82 6.15 -8.00
CA ASN A 143 13.45 7.39 -7.51
C ASN A 143 12.70 8.68 -7.90
N LEU A 144 11.36 8.63 -7.93
CA LEU A 144 10.53 9.78 -8.31
C LEU A 144 10.90 11.03 -7.48
N GLY A 145 11.15 12.15 -8.16
CA GLY A 145 11.51 13.42 -7.53
C GLY A 145 12.83 13.37 -6.75
N ALA A 146 13.70 12.39 -7.03
CA ALA A 146 14.94 12.17 -6.27
C ALA A 146 14.69 12.06 -4.75
N GLY A 147 13.55 11.48 -4.37
CA GLY A 147 13.14 11.35 -2.96
C GLY A 147 12.38 12.56 -2.41
N THR A 148 12.33 13.71 -3.09
CA THR A 148 11.50 14.84 -2.66
C THR A 148 10.24 14.94 -3.51
N ILE A 149 9.09 14.62 -2.92
CA ILE A 149 7.84 14.40 -3.67
C ILE A 149 6.74 15.43 -3.43
N GLY A 150 7.04 16.52 -2.72
CA GLY A 150 6.07 17.59 -2.48
C GLY A 150 5.46 18.14 -3.77
N GLY A 151 4.16 18.45 -3.75
CA GLY A 151 3.39 18.98 -4.88
C GLY A 151 2.99 17.95 -5.93
N LYS A 152 3.37 16.67 -5.78
CA LYS A 152 3.06 15.63 -6.77
C LYS A 152 1.68 15.02 -6.56
N THR A 153 1.09 14.58 -7.67
CA THR A 153 -0.05 13.65 -7.70
C THR A 153 0.44 12.25 -8.06
N LEU A 154 0.11 11.27 -7.23
CA LEU A 154 0.61 9.91 -7.30
C LEU A 154 -0.51 8.98 -7.79
N SER A 155 -0.40 8.52 -9.04
CA SER A 155 -1.30 7.51 -9.64
C SER A 155 -1.09 6.11 -9.06
N PRO A 156 -2.03 5.17 -9.22
CA PRO A 156 -1.87 3.80 -8.73
C PRO A 156 -0.58 3.14 -9.24
N GLY A 157 0.01 2.30 -8.37
CA GLY A 157 1.15 1.46 -8.73
C GLY A 157 2.21 1.29 -7.65
N LEU A 158 3.28 0.58 -8.04
CA LEU A 158 4.45 0.34 -7.20
C LEU A 158 5.48 1.45 -7.43
N TYR A 159 5.88 2.08 -6.34
CA TYR A 159 6.91 3.10 -6.29
C TYR A 159 8.10 2.59 -5.49
N LYS A 160 9.31 2.90 -5.94
CA LYS A 160 10.54 2.53 -5.26
C LYS A 160 11.49 3.70 -5.18
N TRP A 161 12.05 3.93 -3.99
CA TRP A 161 13.20 4.80 -3.77
C TRP A 161 14.33 3.99 -3.16
N THR A 162 15.52 4.14 -3.72
CA THR A 162 16.78 3.63 -3.15
C THR A 162 17.39 4.62 -2.14
N SER A 163 16.61 5.61 -1.71
CA SER A 163 16.98 6.70 -0.82
C SER A 163 15.83 7.02 0.14
N SER A 164 16.08 7.95 1.08
CA SER A 164 15.03 8.56 1.89
C SER A 164 14.01 9.32 1.04
N VAL A 165 12.78 9.44 1.55
CA VAL A 165 11.70 10.22 0.97
C VAL A 165 11.29 11.37 1.89
N ASN A 166 11.24 12.57 1.33
CA ASN A 166 10.81 13.80 1.97
C ASN A 166 9.54 14.35 1.29
N ILE A 167 8.55 14.74 2.10
CA ILE A 167 7.28 15.32 1.66
C ILE A 167 7.17 16.73 2.28
N PRO A 168 7.80 17.75 1.66
CA PRO A 168 7.88 19.10 2.21
C PRO A 168 6.63 19.95 1.98
N THR A 169 5.80 19.57 1.00
CA THR A 169 4.52 20.22 0.66
C THR A 169 3.50 19.14 0.32
N ASN A 170 2.22 19.51 0.26
CA ASN A 170 1.13 18.55 0.10
C ASN A 170 1.34 17.66 -1.13
N ILE A 171 0.92 16.40 -1.00
CA ILE A 171 0.84 15.46 -2.12
C ILE A 171 -0.59 14.96 -2.26
N THR A 172 -0.95 14.56 -3.47
CA THR A 172 -2.24 13.91 -3.73
C THR A 172 -1.99 12.47 -4.14
N ILE A 173 -2.73 11.52 -3.58
CA ILE A 173 -2.80 10.13 -4.04
C ILE A 173 -4.15 9.98 -4.72
N ALA A 174 -4.12 9.77 -6.04
CA ALA A 174 -5.29 9.90 -6.90
C ALA A 174 -5.53 8.62 -7.71
N GLY A 175 -6.70 8.02 -7.54
CA GLY A 175 -7.13 6.81 -8.23
C GLY A 175 -8.50 6.35 -7.72
N GLY A 176 -9.00 5.24 -8.25
CA GLY A 176 -10.27 4.65 -7.87
C GLY A 176 -10.26 3.96 -6.50
N ALA A 177 -11.44 3.48 -6.09
CA ALA A 177 -11.67 2.87 -4.79
C ALA A 177 -10.95 1.53 -4.57
N ASP A 178 -10.61 0.83 -5.66
CA ASP A 178 -9.97 -0.48 -5.66
C ASP A 178 -8.50 -0.42 -6.08
N ASP A 179 -8.01 0.77 -6.42
CA ASP A 179 -6.62 0.98 -6.79
C ASP A 179 -5.69 0.83 -5.58
N VAL A 180 -4.45 0.43 -5.85
CA VAL A 180 -3.44 0.11 -4.85
C VAL A 180 -2.16 0.92 -5.07
N TRP A 181 -1.58 1.37 -3.96
CA TRP A 181 -0.27 2.02 -3.92
C TRP A 181 0.64 1.29 -2.96
N ILE A 182 1.84 0.95 -3.43
CA ILE A 182 2.90 0.43 -2.58
C ILE A 182 4.12 1.31 -2.78
N PHE A 183 4.58 1.93 -1.70
CA PHE A 183 5.74 2.79 -1.66
C PHE A 183 6.87 2.07 -0.91
N GLN A 184 7.92 1.68 -1.63
CA GLN A 184 9.14 1.09 -1.06
C GLN A 184 10.18 2.18 -0.85
N VAL A 185 10.57 2.42 0.40
CA VAL A 185 11.52 3.48 0.78
C VAL A 185 12.73 2.84 1.45
N ALA A 186 13.88 2.81 0.75
CA ALA A 186 15.16 2.36 1.29
C ALA A 186 15.89 3.51 2.02
N GLY A 187 15.25 4.03 3.06
CA GLY A 187 15.73 5.13 3.89
C GLY A 187 14.65 5.59 4.86
N THR A 188 14.75 6.84 5.30
CA THR A 188 13.73 7.47 6.15
C THR A 188 12.55 7.97 5.33
N LEU A 189 11.38 8.09 5.97
CA LEU A 189 10.22 8.79 5.42
C LEU A 189 9.89 9.99 6.31
N LYS A 190 9.90 11.20 5.73
CA LYS A 190 9.60 12.43 6.46
C LYS A 190 8.45 13.20 5.81
N LEU A 191 7.40 13.47 6.60
CA LEU A 191 6.35 14.44 6.26
C LEU A 191 6.61 15.72 7.06
N SER A 192 6.72 16.86 6.38
CA SER A 192 6.94 18.14 7.07
C SER A 192 5.72 18.58 7.88
N SER A 193 5.91 19.52 8.81
CA SER A 193 4.83 20.10 9.61
C SER A 193 3.75 20.74 8.74
N SER A 194 2.49 20.60 9.17
CA SER A 194 1.29 21.12 8.48
C SER A 194 1.07 20.60 7.05
N VAL A 195 1.89 19.64 6.59
CA VAL A 195 1.71 19.01 5.27
C VAL A 195 0.65 17.92 5.34
N ARG A 196 -0.12 17.79 4.27
CA ARG A 196 -1.19 16.81 4.12
C ARG A 196 -0.91 15.86 2.96
N VAL A 197 -1.14 14.57 3.19
CA VAL A 197 -1.39 13.59 2.12
C VAL A 197 -2.89 13.63 1.83
N ILE A 198 -3.27 13.92 0.59
CA ILE A 198 -4.67 14.12 0.18
C ILE A 198 -5.09 12.92 -0.68
N LEU A 199 -6.25 12.33 -0.40
CA LEU A 199 -6.83 11.30 -1.26
C LEU A 199 -7.83 11.93 -2.25
N SER A 200 -7.83 11.47 -3.50
CA SER A 200 -8.79 11.91 -4.52
C SER A 200 -9.17 10.77 -5.47
N GLY A 201 -10.25 10.96 -6.24
CA GLY A 201 -10.73 9.98 -7.22
C GLY A 201 -11.42 8.73 -6.64
N GLY A 202 -11.51 8.64 -5.32
CA GLY A 202 -12.04 7.46 -4.62
C GLY A 202 -10.97 6.64 -3.90
N ALA A 203 -9.69 6.99 -4.02
CA ALA A 203 -8.58 6.34 -3.34
C ALA A 203 -8.85 6.18 -1.83
N LYS A 204 -8.52 5.01 -1.28
CA LYS A 204 -8.78 4.67 0.12
C LYS A 204 -7.47 4.37 0.86
N ALA A 205 -7.33 4.93 2.07
CA ALA A 205 -6.18 4.71 2.93
C ALA A 205 -5.83 3.23 3.14
N LYS A 206 -6.83 2.35 3.25
CA LYS A 206 -6.61 0.91 3.41
C LYS A 206 -5.83 0.25 2.26
N ASN A 207 -5.82 0.83 1.06
CA ASN A 207 -5.13 0.31 -0.12
C ASN A 207 -3.75 0.96 -0.36
N ILE A 208 -3.30 1.82 0.56
CA ILE A 208 -2.03 2.55 0.47
C ILE A 208 -1.07 1.97 1.50
N TYR A 209 0.09 1.52 1.04
CA TYR A 209 1.10 0.87 1.88
C TYR A 209 2.45 1.54 1.71
N TRP A 210 3.06 1.93 2.83
CA TRP A 210 4.39 2.52 2.90
C TRP A 210 5.33 1.56 3.63
N GLN A 211 6.18 0.87 2.89
CA GLN A 211 7.27 0.07 3.45
C GLN A 211 8.51 0.96 3.58
N VAL A 212 8.99 1.14 4.81
CA VAL A 212 10.12 2.04 5.10
C VAL A 212 11.20 1.29 5.87
N THR A 213 12.44 1.30 5.35
CA THR A 213 13.56 0.55 5.96
C THR A 213 14.20 1.25 7.15
N ASP A 214 13.94 2.53 7.33
CA ASP A 214 14.42 3.33 8.45
C ASP A 214 13.27 4.14 9.07
N ALA A 215 13.60 5.13 9.91
CA ALA A 215 12.63 5.84 10.73
C ALA A 215 11.61 6.62 9.89
N VAL A 216 10.38 6.63 10.37
CA VAL A 216 9.29 7.45 9.84
C VAL A 216 9.06 8.61 10.81
N THR A 217 8.99 9.83 10.28
CA THR A 217 8.73 11.04 11.07
C THR A 217 7.68 11.91 10.41
N PHE A 218 6.56 12.13 11.11
CA PHE A 218 5.50 13.03 10.68
C PHE A 218 5.53 14.29 11.55
N GLY A 219 5.77 15.43 10.90
CA GLY A 219 5.92 16.74 11.55
C GLY A 219 4.64 17.19 12.27
N THR A 220 4.78 18.26 13.03
CA THR A 220 3.68 18.81 13.84
C THR A 220 2.49 19.19 12.96
N LYS A 221 1.27 18.90 13.43
CA LYS A 221 0.01 19.22 12.72
C LYS A 221 -0.10 18.67 11.29
N SER A 222 0.72 17.70 10.92
CA SER A 222 0.66 17.04 9.62
C SER A 222 -0.53 16.07 9.53
N HIS A 223 -0.94 15.72 8.31
CA HIS A 223 -1.99 14.74 8.06
C HIS A 223 -1.50 13.67 7.09
N PHE A 224 -1.63 12.41 7.47
CA PHE A 224 -1.16 11.27 6.69
C PHE A 224 -2.27 10.25 6.42
N GLU A 225 -2.20 9.62 5.24
CA GLU A 225 -3.15 8.64 4.74
C GLU A 225 -2.40 7.36 4.32
N GLY A 226 -2.75 6.23 4.92
CA GLY A 226 -2.23 4.90 4.54
C GLY A 226 -1.62 4.08 5.68
N ASN A 227 -1.23 2.85 5.34
CA ASN A 227 -0.64 1.89 6.27
C ASN A 227 0.89 1.97 6.22
N ILE A 228 1.53 2.18 7.37
CA ILE A 228 2.99 2.24 7.47
C ILE A 228 3.51 0.90 8.00
N LEU A 229 4.38 0.26 7.24
CA LEU A 229 5.16 -0.92 7.56
C LEU A 229 6.61 -0.46 7.82
N GLY A 230 6.89 -0.03 9.05
CA GLY A 230 8.18 0.51 9.45
C GLY A 230 9.13 -0.57 9.97
N LYS A 231 10.37 -0.60 9.44
CA LYS A 231 11.43 -1.48 9.97
C LYS A 231 11.96 -1.00 11.31
N THR A 232 11.95 0.31 11.54
CA THR A 232 12.34 0.94 12.80
C THR A 232 11.18 1.77 13.35
N GLY A 233 11.46 2.91 13.95
CA GLY A 233 10.49 3.68 14.71
C GLY A 233 9.56 4.49 13.81
N ILE A 234 8.30 4.64 14.24
CA ILE A 234 7.32 5.53 13.61
C ILE A 234 6.96 6.64 14.60
N ASN A 235 7.27 7.89 14.26
CA ASN A 235 7.22 9.02 15.17
C ASN A 235 6.26 10.09 14.65
N LEU A 236 5.17 10.33 15.39
CA LEU A 236 4.23 11.39 15.11
C LEU A 236 4.48 12.54 16.09
N GLN A 237 4.77 13.72 15.54
CA GLN A 237 4.98 14.93 16.31
C GLN A 237 3.64 15.59 16.65
N THR A 238 3.71 16.58 17.55
CA THR A 238 2.56 17.26 18.17
C THR A 238 1.40 17.56 17.21
N GLY A 239 0.21 17.04 17.53
CA GLY A 239 -1.05 17.42 16.89
C GLY A 239 -1.25 16.88 15.47
N GLY A 240 -0.39 16.00 14.99
CA GLY A 240 -0.57 15.30 13.72
C GLY A 240 -1.76 14.34 13.73
N THR A 241 -2.30 14.06 12.54
CA THR A 241 -3.44 13.15 12.34
C THR A 241 -3.08 12.06 11.32
N LEU A 242 -3.63 10.86 11.52
CA LEU A 242 -3.42 9.73 10.63
C LEU A 242 -4.70 8.92 10.45
N ASN A 243 -5.04 8.64 9.20
CA ASN A 243 -6.01 7.62 8.82
C ASN A 243 -5.26 6.45 8.17
N GLY A 244 -5.14 5.34 8.90
CA GLY A 244 -4.18 4.31 8.55
C GLY A 244 -3.72 3.44 9.73
N ARG A 245 -2.52 2.87 9.58
CA ARG A 245 -1.92 1.97 10.58
C ARG A 245 -0.47 2.33 10.84
N LEU A 246 -0.05 2.22 12.08
CA LEU A 246 1.35 2.32 12.51
C LEU A 246 1.86 0.92 12.88
N LEU A 247 2.49 0.23 11.92
CA LEU A 247 3.02 -1.12 12.12
C LEU A 247 4.56 -1.04 12.20
N ALA A 248 5.09 -0.90 13.42
CA ALA A 248 6.49 -0.63 13.69
C ALA A 248 7.24 -1.88 14.19
N GLN A 249 8.35 -2.24 13.56
CA GLN A 249 9.23 -3.31 14.07
C GLN A 249 10.11 -2.88 15.25
N THR A 250 10.08 -1.60 15.64
CA THR A 250 10.57 -1.14 16.95
C THR A 250 9.45 -0.44 17.72
N ALA A 251 9.52 0.88 17.91
CA ALA A 251 8.58 1.64 18.72
C ALA A 251 7.70 2.56 17.88
N ALA A 252 6.51 2.88 18.39
CA ALA A 252 5.68 3.97 17.89
C ALA A 252 5.63 5.08 18.94
N THR A 253 5.87 6.33 18.55
CA THR A 253 5.82 7.49 19.46
C THR A 253 4.80 8.50 18.97
N LEU A 254 3.99 9.01 19.89
CA LEU A 254 2.90 9.96 19.63
C LEU A 254 3.01 11.16 20.55
N GLN A 255 2.56 12.30 20.06
CA GLN A 255 2.42 13.55 20.79
C GLN A 255 1.07 14.19 20.44
N MET A 256 0.08 14.06 21.32
CA MET A 256 -1.26 14.65 21.14
C MET A 256 -1.86 14.37 19.75
N ASN A 257 -1.74 13.14 19.24
CA ASN A 257 -2.12 12.80 17.88
C ASN A 257 -3.53 12.22 17.79
N THR A 258 -4.15 12.32 16.62
CA THR A 258 -5.35 11.53 16.29
C THR A 258 -4.97 10.42 15.31
N VAL A 259 -5.25 9.16 15.65
CA VAL A 259 -4.92 8.00 14.82
C VAL A 259 -6.16 7.14 14.65
N THR A 260 -6.61 6.92 13.42
CA THR A 260 -7.85 6.20 13.13
C THR A 260 -7.58 5.03 12.20
N LEU A 261 -8.07 3.85 12.55
CA LEU A 261 -8.05 2.67 11.69
C LEU A 261 -8.82 2.96 10.38
N PRO A 262 -8.25 2.66 9.20
CA PRO A 262 -8.90 3.00 7.94
C PRO A 262 -10.02 2.01 7.62
N GLN A 263 -11.10 2.53 7.03
CA GLN A 263 -12.31 1.81 6.63
C GLN A 263 -12.19 1.12 5.26
#